data_AF-A0A106QC06-F1
#
_entry.id   AF-A0A106QC06-F1
#
_cell.length_a   1.000
_cell.length_b   1.000
_cell.length_c   1.000
_cell.angle_alpha   90.00
_cell.angle_beta   90.00
_cell.angle_gamma   90.00
#
_symmetry.space_group_name_H-M   'P 1'
#
loop_
_entity.id
_entity.type
_entity.pdbx_description
1 polymer ?
#
loop_
_entity_poly.entity_id
_entity_poly.type
_entity_poly.pdbx_seq_one_letter_code
_entity_poly.pdbx_strand_id
1 'polypeptide(L)'
;MKLPHDTVLLSRENFKRYVFLRAGGRCVFCPAPAVDAHHIIERKLFADGGYYLGNGAAVCDAHHWQCETTELSVADVRAAAGIQSPVLPAGFDACKTYDKWGNELHEGGFRVAGPLAEDEGMLKALTRGRVRHLLIPAGA
;
A
#
# COMPACT_ATOMS: atom_id res chain seq x y z
N MET A 1 4.36 5.68 -24.85
CA MET A 1 2.97 5.49 -24.38
C MET A 1 2.75 6.40 -23.19
N LYS A 2 1.69 7.21 -23.15
CA LYS A 2 1.43 8.12 -22.03
C LYS A 2 0.78 7.34 -20.88
N LEU A 3 1.29 7.48 -19.66
CA LEU A 3 0.64 6.91 -18.48
C LEU A 3 -0.66 7.70 -18.17
N PRO A 4 -1.71 7.04 -17.66
CA PRO A 4 -2.86 7.75 -17.11
C PRO A 4 -2.44 8.57 -15.88
N HIS A 5 -3.29 9.51 -15.47
CA HIS A 5 -3.05 10.26 -14.23
C HIS A 5 -3.18 9.33 -13.01
N ASP A 6 -2.42 9.61 -11.95
CA ASP A 6 -2.37 8.78 -10.72
C ASP A 6 -3.76 8.56 -10.08
N THR A 7 -4.67 9.53 -10.27
CA THR A 7 -6.00 9.58 -9.67
C THR A 7 -7.11 8.95 -10.50
N VAL A 8 -6.81 8.39 -11.68
CA VAL A 8 -7.82 7.73 -12.52
C VAL A 8 -8.03 6.30 -12.04
N LEU A 9 -9.30 5.92 -11.80
CA LEU A 9 -9.68 4.54 -11.49
C LEU A 9 -9.54 3.67 -12.76
N LEU A 10 -8.86 2.54 -12.64
CA LEU A 10 -8.56 1.63 -13.74
C LEU A 10 -9.27 0.28 -13.57
N SER A 11 -9.41 -0.46 -14.67
CA SER A 11 -9.67 -1.90 -14.56
C SER A 11 -8.47 -2.62 -13.94
N ARG A 12 -8.69 -3.77 -13.31
CA ARG A 12 -7.61 -4.59 -12.72
C ARG A 12 -6.48 -4.90 -13.71
N GLU A 13 -6.83 -5.21 -14.95
CA GLU A 13 -5.86 -5.50 -16.02
C GLU A 13 -5.02 -4.26 -16.35
N ASN A 14 -5.68 -3.11 -16.55
CA ASN A 14 -4.98 -1.86 -16.85
C ASN A 14 -4.14 -1.38 -15.68
N PHE A 15 -4.62 -1.52 -14.44
CA PHE A 15 -3.84 -1.24 -13.24
C PHE A 15 -2.53 -2.01 -13.23
N LYS A 16 -2.56 -3.34 -13.40
CA LYS A 16 -1.35 -4.16 -13.46
C LYS A 16 -0.42 -3.71 -14.60
N ARG A 17 -0.98 -3.54 -15.80
CA ARG A 17 -0.22 -3.11 -17.00
C ARG A 17 0.50 -1.79 -16.78
N TYR A 18 -0.19 -0.76 -16.27
CA TYR A 18 0.37 0.58 -16.11
C TYR A 18 1.35 0.67 -14.93
N VAL A 19 1.09 -0.04 -13.83
CA VAL A 19 2.04 -0.16 -12.70
C VAL A 19 3.36 -0.78 -13.18
N PHE A 20 3.30 -1.86 -13.96
CA PHE A 20 4.50 -2.51 -14.51
C PHE A 20 5.20 -1.62 -15.53
N LEU A 21 4.44 -0.96 -16.41
CA LEU A 21 4.99 -0.05 -17.42
C LEU A 21 5.75 1.11 -16.76
N ARG A 22 5.21 1.71 -15.69
CA ARG A 22 5.87 2.80 -14.96
C ARG A 22 7.22 2.36 -14.39
N ALA A 23 7.31 1.13 -13.89
CA ALA A 23 8.53 0.58 -13.31
C ALA A 23 9.46 -0.12 -14.34
N GLY A 24 9.14 -0.06 -15.64
CA GLY A 24 9.91 -0.76 -16.68
C GLY A 24 9.96 -2.29 -16.48
N GLY A 25 8.91 -2.87 -15.89
CA GLY A 25 8.79 -4.30 -15.60
C GLY A 25 9.61 -4.81 -14.42
N ARG A 26 10.26 -3.92 -13.66
CA ARG A 26 11.10 -4.27 -12.50
C ARG A 26 10.46 -3.87 -11.18
N CYS A 27 10.95 -4.45 -10.10
CA CYS A 27 10.65 -3.99 -8.76
C CYS A 27 11.14 -2.55 -8.57
N VAL A 28 10.35 -1.72 -7.89
CA VAL A 28 10.74 -0.33 -7.60
C VAL A 28 11.90 -0.22 -6.59
N PHE A 29 12.20 -1.28 -5.84
CA PHE A 29 13.24 -1.31 -4.81
C PHE A 29 14.51 -2.05 -5.22
N CYS A 30 14.49 -2.87 -6.27
CA CYS A 30 15.66 -3.61 -6.71
C CYS A 30 15.61 -3.99 -8.19
N PRO A 31 16.73 -4.49 -8.77
CA PRO A 31 16.77 -4.86 -10.20
C PRO A 31 15.91 -6.07 -10.60
N ALA A 32 15.34 -6.81 -9.64
CA ALA A 32 14.57 -8.02 -9.93
C ALA A 32 13.28 -7.70 -10.70
N PRO A 33 12.75 -8.65 -11.50
CA PRO A 33 11.45 -8.50 -12.15
C PRO A 33 10.33 -8.25 -11.13
N ALA A 34 9.39 -7.37 -11.47
CA ALA A 34 8.15 -7.28 -10.71
C ALA A 34 7.29 -8.51 -11.00
N VAL A 35 6.70 -9.08 -9.96
CA VAL A 35 5.79 -10.24 -10.06
C VAL A 35 4.35 -9.86 -9.74
N ASP A 36 4.17 -8.76 -8.99
CA ASP A 36 2.85 -8.25 -8.66
C ASP A 36 2.74 -6.72 -8.73
N ALA A 37 1.51 -6.27 -8.99
CA ALA A 37 1.11 -4.87 -8.88
C ALA A 37 0.48 -4.70 -7.50
N HIS A 38 1.33 -4.34 -6.55
CA HIS A 38 0.97 -4.23 -5.15
C HIS A 38 0.15 -2.97 -4.89
N HIS A 39 -0.95 -3.09 -4.14
CA HIS A 39 -1.71 -1.93 -3.68
C HIS A 39 -1.02 -1.33 -2.46
N ILE A 40 -0.59 -0.07 -2.53
CA ILE A 40 0.17 0.58 -1.45
C ILE A 40 -0.68 0.73 -0.19
N ILE A 41 -1.95 1.09 -0.33
CA ILE A 41 -3.00 0.99 0.70
C ILE A 41 -3.97 -0.10 0.28
N GLU A 42 -4.34 -0.96 1.22
CA GLU A 42 -5.20 -2.13 1.01
C GLU A 42 -6.49 -1.79 0.27
N ARG A 43 -6.71 -2.50 -0.84
CA ARG A 43 -7.85 -2.28 -1.73
C ARG A 43 -9.20 -2.49 -1.06
N LYS A 44 -9.30 -3.32 -0.02
CA LYS A 44 -10.53 -3.47 0.79
C LYS A 44 -10.97 -2.18 1.49
N LEU A 45 -10.06 -1.21 1.70
CA LEU A 45 -10.39 0.09 2.27
C LEU A 45 -11.09 1.00 1.25
N PHE A 46 -11.00 0.70 -0.04
CA PHE A 46 -11.60 1.49 -1.12
C PHE A 46 -12.93 0.86 -1.56
N ALA A 47 -14.01 1.63 -1.59
CA ALA A 47 -15.32 1.15 -2.02
C ALA A 47 -15.35 0.70 -3.50
N ASP A 48 -14.47 1.25 -4.33
CA ASP A 48 -14.31 0.93 -5.76
C ASP A 48 -13.18 -0.08 -6.04
N GLY A 49 -12.55 -0.60 -4.98
CA GLY A 49 -11.46 -1.56 -5.06
C GLY A 49 -10.07 -0.97 -5.32
N GLY A 50 -9.90 0.36 -5.37
CA GLY A 50 -8.61 1.01 -5.15
C GLY A 50 -7.58 0.91 -6.27
N TYR A 51 -8.00 0.54 -7.49
CA TYR A 51 -7.14 0.35 -8.67
C TYR A 51 -6.67 1.67 -9.32
N TYR A 52 -6.18 2.59 -8.49
CA TYR A 52 -5.61 3.87 -8.90
C TYR A 52 -4.12 3.71 -9.18
N LEU A 53 -3.60 4.33 -10.24
CA LEU A 53 -2.16 4.26 -10.52
C LEU A 53 -1.32 4.86 -9.36
N GLY A 54 -1.85 5.87 -8.66
CA GLY A 54 -1.30 6.46 -7.44
C GLY A 54 -1.45 5.60 -6.17
N ASN A 55 -2.06 4.42 -6.28
CA ASN A 55 -2.14 3.42 -5.21
C ASN A 55 -1.47 2.09 -5.60
N GLY A 56 -0.73 2.03 -6.72
CA GLY A 56 -0.06 0.80 -7.17
C GLY A 56 1.46 0.92 -7.14
N ALA A 57 2.18 -0.17 -6.87
CA ALA A 57 3.63 -0.26 -7.02
C ALA A 57 4.05 -1.62 -7.59
N ALA A 58 5.03 -1.63 -8.49
CA ALA A 58 5.54 -2.87 -9.07
C ALA A 58 6.62 -3.44 -8.15
N VAL A 59 6.41 -4.64 -7.62
CA VAL A 59 7.32 -5.24 -6.63
C VAL A 59 7.64 -6.70 -6.96
N CYS A 60 8.84 -7.15 -6.58
CA CYS A 60 9.17 -8.57 -6.56
C CYS A 60 8.57 -9.24 -5.31
N ASP A 61 8.61 -10.58 -5.24
CA ASP A 61 8.00 -11.34 -4.14
C ASP A 61 8.52 -10.94 -2.74
N ALA A 62 9.83 -10.71 -2.62
CA ALA A 62 10.44 -10.28 -1.35
C ALA A 62 9.89 -8.93 -0.89
N HIS A 63 9.97 -7.89 -1.72
CA HIS A 63 9.47 -6.56 -1.37
C HIS A 63 7.94 -6.52 -1.25
N HIS A 64 7.22 -7.39 -1.97
CA HIS A 64 5.78 -7.56 -1.77
C HIS A 64 5.48 -7.92 -0.31
N TRP A 65 6.16 -8.93 0.24
CA TRP A 65 6.01 -9.29 1.64
C TRP A 65 6.46 -8.21 2.61
N GLN A 66 7.49 -7.43 2.29
CA GLN A 66 7.93 -6.32 3.13
C GLN A 66 6.90 -5.18 3.19
N CYS A 67 6.18 -4.93 2.09
CA CYS A 67 5.05 -4.01 2.12
C CYS A 67 3.88 -4.56 2.95
N GLU A 68 3.50 -5.83 2.75
CA GLU A 68 2.41 -6.46 3.52
C GLU A 68 2.71 -6.49 5.03
N THR A 69 3.96 -6.75 5.41
CA THR A 69 4.41 -6.79 6.81
C THR A 69 4.73 -5.41 7.38
N THR A 70 4.58 -4.34 6.58
CA THR A 70 4.83 -2.94 6.97
C THR A 70 6.29 -2.61 7.29
N GLU A 71 7.24 -3.47 6.90
CA GLU A 71 8.67 -3.18 6.96
C GLU A 71 9.05 -2.03 6.01
N LEU A 72 8.42 -2.00 4.83
CA LEU A 72 8.44 -0.86 3.94
C LEU A 72 7.23 0.02 4.19
N SER A 73 7.46 1.29 4.49
CA SER A 73 6.37 2.23 4.77
C SER A 73 5.64 2.63 3.48
N VAL A 74 4.39 3.07 3.63
CA VAL A 74 3.60 3.64 2.53
C VAL A 74 4.33 4.81 1.85
N ALA A 75 5.04 5.63 2.63
CA ALA A 75 5.82 6.75 2.12
C ALA A 75 7.00 6.27 1.26
N ASP A 76 7.75 5.26 1.73
CA ASP A 76 8.88 4.69 1.00
C ASP A 76 8.44 4.07 -0.32
N VAL A 77 7.31 3.34 -0.32
CA VAL A 77 6.75 2.73 -1.53
C VAL A 77 6.28 3.79 -2.53
N ARG A 78 5.64 4.87 -2.08
CA ARG A 78 5.25 5.99 -2.94
C ARG A 78 6.47 6.68 -3.56
N ALA A 79 7.48 6.95 -2.75
CA ALA A 79 8.72 7.57 -3.22
C ALA A 79 9.44 6.70 -4.25
N ALA A 80 9.63 5.41 -3.96
CA ALA A 80 10.26 4.45 -4.88
C ALA A 80 9.47 4.29 -6.18
N ALA A 81 8.14 4.34 -6.12
CA ALA A 81 7.27 4.25 -7.30
C ALA A 81 7.15 5.56 -8.10
N GLY A 82 7.70 6.68 -7.59
CA GLY A 82 7.60 8.00 -8.23
C GLY A 82 6.19 8.59 -8.24
N ILE A 83 5.36 8.25 -7.25
CA ILE A 83 3.97 8.71 -7.16
C ILE A 83 3.93 10.13 -6.62
N GLN A 84 3.26 11.03 -7.36
CA GLN A 84 3.14 12.44 -6.97
C GLN A 84 1.76 12.77 -6.40
N SER A 85 0.72 12.11 -6.91
CA SER A 85 -0.66 12.33 -6.46
C SER A 85 -1.24 11.03 -5.88
N PRO A 86 -0.90 10.67 -4.63
CA PRO A 86 -1.43 9.46 -4.03
C PRO A 86 -2.95 9.55 -3.82
N VAL A 87 -3.63 8.42 -3.97
CA VAL A 87 -5.07 8.32 -3.67
C VAL A 87 -5.26 7.66 -2.31
N LEU A 88 -6.09 8.25 -1.47
CA LEU A 88 -6.44 7.73 -0.16
C LEU A 88 -7.88 7.17 -0.16
N PRO A 89 -8.17 6.18 0.71
CA PRO A 89 -9.54 5.76 0.97
C PRO A 89 -10.41 6.91 1.47
N ALA A 90 -11.73 6.79 1.27
CA ALA A 90 -12.67 7.78 1.80
C ALA A 90 -12.59 7.85 3.33
N GLY A 91 -12.56 9.08 3.88
CA GLY A 91 -12.46 9.33 5.33
C GLY A 91 -11.04 9.34 5.91
N PHE A 92 -10.02 9.00 5.12
CA PHE A 92 -8.63 9.13 5.54
C PHE A 92 -8.19 10.59 5.46
N ASP A 93 -7.40 11.04 6.43
CA ASP A 93 -6.86 12.40 6.48
C ASP A 93 -5.50 12.45 5.80
N ALA A 94 -5.32 13.36 4.85
CA ALA A 94 -4.06 13.53 4.13
C ALA A 94 -2.90 14.03 5.01
N CYS A 95 -3.20 14.61 6.17
CA CYS A 95 -2.21 15.05 7.15
C CYS A 95 -1.73 13.93 8.08
N LYS A 96 -2.38 12.76 8.04
CA LYS A 96 -2.05 11.59 8.87
C LYS A 96 -1.21 10.58 8.11
N THR A 97 -0.52 9.73 8.88
CA THR A 97 0.29 8.63 8.33
C THR A 97 -0.41 7.31 8.61
N TYR A 98 -0.44 6.44 7.60
CA TYR A 98 -1.06 5.13 7.69
C TYR A 98 -0.10 4.04 7.23
N ASP A 99 -0.25 2.84 7.78
CA ASP A 99 0.36 1.65 7.20
C ASP A 99 -0.47 1.10 6.01
N LYS A 100 0.06 0.07 5.35
CA LYS A 100 -0.58 -0.66 4.24
C LYS A 100 -2.03 -1.06 4.52
N TRP A 101 -2.36 -1.33 5.78
CA TRP A 101 -3.63 -1.86 6.23
C TRP A 101 -4.58 -0.78 6.76
N GLY A 102 -4.16 0.48 6.72
CA GLY A 102 -4.98 1.62 7.13
C GLY A 102 -4.97 1.88 8.63
N ASN A 103 -4.01 1.32 9.37
CA ASN A 103 -3.81 1.71 10.78
C ASN A 103 -3.07 3.05 10.83
N GLU A 104 -3.54 3.98 11.65
CA GLU A 104 -2.91 5.30 11.84
C GLU A 104 -1.62 5.13 12.65
N LEU A 105 -0.49 5.59 12.11
CA LEU A 105 0.82 5.50 12.76
C LEU A 105 1.07 6.68 13.69
N HIS A 106 1.56 6.37 14.89
CA HIS A 106 1.96 7.33 15.93
C HIS A 106 3.44 7.17 16.31
N GLU A 107 3.91 8.03 17.22
CA GLU A 107 5.27 7.96 17.76
C GLU A 107 5.61 6.57 18.29
N GLY A 108 6.87 6.16 18.14
CA GLY A 108 7.33 4.84 18.58
C GLY A 108 6.82 3.65 17.76
N GLY A 109 6.09 3.90 16.65
CA GLY A 109 5.56 2.84 15.79
C GLY A 109 4.27 2.20 16.27
N PHE A 110 3.69 2.75 17.35
CA PHE A 110 2.32 2.44 17.76
C PHE A 110 1.36 2.77 16.64
N ARG A 111 0.30 1.95 16.53
CA ARG A 111 -0.68 2.09 15.47
C ARG A 111 -2.09 1.96 16.00
N VAL A 112 -2.92 2.96 15.78
CA VAL A 112 -4.35 2.89 16.12
C VAL A 112 -5.05 2.10 15.03
N ALA A 113 -5.80 1.08 15.44
CA ALA A 113 -6.44 0.14 14.53
C ALA A 113 -7.41 0.85 13.58
N GLY A 114 -7.25 0.58 12.29
CA GLY A 114 -8.11 1.11 11.24
C GLY A 114 -9.36 0.26 10.97
N PRO A 115 -10.07 0.52 9.86
CA PRO A 115 -11.29 -0.21 9.49
C PRO A 115 -11.11 -1.72 9.28
N LEU A 116 -9.87 -2.20 9.14
CA LEU A 116 -9.52 -3.61 8.97
C LEU A 116 -9.01 -4.28 10.26
N ALA A 117 -9.35 -3.73 11.44
CA ALA A 117 -8.89 -4.22 12.74
C ALA A 117 -9.01 -5.75 12.95
N GLU A 118 -10.04 -6.36 12.37
CA GLU A 118 -10.34 -7.80 12.49
C GLU A 118 -9.97 -8.62 11.23
N ASP A 119 -9.38 -7.99 10.21
CA ASP A 119 -9.02 -8.70 8.97
C ASP A 119 -7.90 -9.70 9.24
N GLU A 120 -8.16 -10.98 8.95
CA GLU A 120 -7.17 -12.04 9.19
C GLU A 120 -5.88 -11.84 8.39
N GLY A 121 -5.96 -11.29 7.18
CA GLY A 121 -4.81 -11.03 6.32
C GLY A 121 -3.89 -10.00 6.97
N MET A 122 -4.47 -8.87 7.40
CA MET A 122 -3.77 -7.86 8.18
C MET A 122 -3.12 -8.48 9.42
N LEU A 123 -3.90 -9.17 10.26
CA LEU A 123 -3.40 -9.71 11.52
C LEU A 123 -2.25 -10.71 11.31
N LYS A 124 -2.34 -11.57 10.29
CA LYS A 124 -1.27 -12.50 9.91
C LYS A 124 -0.02 -11.73 9.43
N ALA A 125 -0.19 -10.71 8.59
CA ALA A 125 0.93 -9.91 8.09
C ALA A 125 1.63 -9.12 9.20
N LEU A 126 0.89 -8.44 10.08
CA LEU A 126 1.46 -7.71 11.22
C LEU A 126 2.12 -8.65 12.24
N THR A 127 1.60 -9.88 12.40
CA THR A 127 2.25 -10.91 13.23
C THR A 127 3.59 -11.33 12.61
N ARG A 128 3.61 -11.58 11.29
CA ARG A 128 4.84 -11.93 10.55
C ARG A 128 5.88 -10.81 10.62
N GLY A 129 5.45 -9.56 10.47
CA GLY A 129 6.30 -8.37 10.62
C GLY A 129 6.66 -8.05 12.08
N ARG A 130 6.21 -8.85 13.05
CA ARG A 130 6.45 -8.68 14.49
C ARG A 130 5.99 -7.34 15.06
N VAL A 131 5.03 -6.68 14.43
CA VAL A 131 4.50 -5.37 14.83
C VAL A 131 3.07 -5.41 15.34
N ARG A 132 2.41 -6.58 15.33
CA ARG A 132 1.03 -6.72 15.84
C ARG A 132 0.87 -6.26 17.29
N HIS A 133 1.89 -6.43 18.13
CA HIS A 133 1.88 -6.01 19.53
C HIS A 133 1.85 -4.48 19.71
N LEU A 134 2.09 -3.71 18.64
CA LEU A 134 2.01 -2.25 18.61
C LEU A 134 0.62 -1.73 18.17
N LEU A 135 -0.30 -2.63 17.82
CA LEU A 135 -1.66 -2.31 17.40
C LEU A 135 -2.53 -2.02 18.62
N ILE A 136 -3.11 -0.83 18.67
CA ILE A 136 -3.98 -0.33 19.73
C ILE A 136 -5.42 -0.32 19.20
N PRO A 137 -6.43 -0.80 19.95
CA PRO A 137 -7.82 -0.69 19.54
C PRO A 137 -8.25 0.77 19.27
N ALA A 138 -9.11 0.98 18.28
CA ALA A 138 -9.68 2.29 18.04
C ALA A 138 -10.54 2.73 19.24
N GLY A 139 -10.35 3.95 19.74
CA GLY A 139 -11.12 4.51 20.85
C GLY A 139 -10.71 4.05 22.25
N ALA A 140 -9.53 3.44 22.40
CA ALA A 140 -8.89 3.16 23.69
C ALA A 140 -8.29 4.42 24.33
#